data_AF-A0A2A9NTN4-F1
#
_entry.id   AF-A0A2A9NTN4-F1
#
_cell.length_a   1.000
_cell.length_b   1.000
_cell.length_c   1.000
_cell.angle_alpha   90.00
_cell.angle_beta   90.00
_cell.angle_gamma   90.00
#
_symmetry.space_group_name_H-M   'P 1'
#
loop_
_entity.id
_entity.type
_entity.pdbx_description
1 polymer ?
#
loop_
_entity_poly.entity_id
_entity_poly.type
_entity_poly.pdbx_seq_one_letter_code
_entity_poly.pdbx_strand_id
1 'polypeptide(L)'
;TRCGKHYLPHQPIVSPGGRFPVPRRSNRPLLAFRCGPRIKPYLLEDATTMVASVLVDTLATFLHMENTFSIDDAHVGKNNGVDVTVFAGDVVLGRGFVPFNVTNAEISINLGRLIPRRSPYKLTCTGMIDTTRKNSEAFTVNSSLWYLPTPYFGSVTKVDFKTKATLFKNKCGNSFETVFPIGFYTSFTGYLDVDLTILDEVKAQGFNIIHPVPPFNDLNVLSRVLDHMEDIGLYLMYDMRHTYRNSTQIGREVSLIQRRSNLLLWYTADEPDGHGDALEATRTAYDVVNSHDGYHPVSLALNCADYEFPAYAAGADIIMPDVYSIGNNVTFSAKYNTGCTSEFGCCGCDECKGGLNDVSIRLDVMHERVHALDWDKTKIVWSVTQAFGGEEFWVRPPTGREWLVQSVLSIIHGARGIIPWIDPAPLDIKKAASNLANALSSVKTYIFDPDVFFSREEVVAVDVGKWRLPTLTLIMMTSVTQENAVIELSALSGIKTIANMEWILGEGATIQDSKPDGVRTIVFEPLGTAIFLIHAAKMQAGRDEL
;
A
#
# COMPACT_ATOMS: atom_id res chain seq x y z
N THR A 1 0.91 23.58 16.25
CA THR A 1 -0.03 22.47 16.52
C THR A 1 0.63 21.18 16.09
N ARG A 2 0.08 20.02 16.46
CA ARG A 2 0.41 18.71 15.87
C ARG A 2 -0.92 18.03 15.51
N CYS A 3 -1.09 17.58 14.27
CA CYS A 3 -2.38 17.05 13.79
C CYS A 3 -3.57 18.00 14.05
N GLY A 4 -3.34 19.30 13.87
CA GLY A 4 -4.33 20.36 14.19
C GLY A 4 -4.52 20.66 15.68
N LYS A 5 -3.94 19.89 16.60
CA LYS A 5 -4.14 20.01 18.06
C LYS A 5 -3.05 20.88 18.72
N HIS A 6 -3.42 21.65 19.74
CA HIS A 6 -2.43 22.16 20.70
C HIS A 6 -1.92 21.04 21.59
N TYR A 7 -0.67 21.10 22.03
CA TYR A 7 -0.03 20.00 22.76
C TYR A 7 0.97 20.43 23.84
N LEU A 8 1.24 21.73 23.99
CA LEU A 8 2.13 22.23 25.04
C LEU A 8 1.32 22.66 26.26
N PRO A 9 1.91 22.62 27.48
CA PRO A 9 1.26 23.10 28.69
C PRO A 9 0.73 24.53 28.53
N HIS A 10 -0.41 24.81 29.17
CA HIS A 10 -1.09 26.11 29.19
C HIS A 10 -1.64 26.61 27.85
N GLN A 11 -1.53 25.85 26.76
CA GLN A 11 -2.23 26.17 25.51
C GLN A 11 -3.74 25.89 25.65
N PRO A 12 -4.61 26.68 25.01
CA PRO A 12 -6.05 26.39 25.00
C PRO A 12 -6.36 25.13 24.18
N ILE A 13 -7.46 24.46 24.52
CA ILE A 13 -7.99 23.37 23.69
C ILE A 13 -8.56 23.96 22.40
N VAL A 14 -8.21 23.37 21.26
CA VAL A 14 -8.68 23.78 19.94
C VAL A 14 -9.13 22.55 19.16
N SER A 15 -10.32 22.62 18.57
CA SER A 15 -10.77 21.57 17.66
C SER A 15 -9.79 21.52 16.47
N PRO A 16 -9.27 20.33 16.12
CA PRO A 16 -8.21 20.22 15.11
C PRO A 16 -8.63 20.69 13.71
N GLY A 17 -9.95 20.71 13.41
CA GLY A 17 -10.42 20.92 12.03
C GLY A 17 -9.97 19.78 11.11
N GLY A 18 -10.06 19.98 9.79
CA GLY A 18 -9.45 19.09 8.79
C GLY A 18 -9.92 17.62 8.75
N ARG A 19 -10.90 17.24 9.58
CA ARG A 19 -11.42 15.88 9.68
C ARG A 19 -11.97 15.42 8.33
N PHE A 20 -11.71 14.16 7.98
CA PHE A 20 -12.25 13.56 6.78
C PHE A 20 -13.79 13.53 6.88
N PRO A 21 -14.51 14.03 5.87
CA PRO A 21 -15.96 14.12 5.94
C PRO A 21 -16.57 12.72 5.96
N VAL A 22 -17.48 12.47 6.91
CA VAL A 22 -18.30 11.24 6.89
C VAL A 22 -19.21 11.27 5.66
N PRO A 23 -19.14 10.27 4.76
CA PRO A 23 -19.99 10.22 3.57
C PRO A 23 -21.47 10.28 3.94
N ARG A 24 -22.23 11.19 3.30
CA ARG A 24 -23.68 11.29 3.52
C ARG A 24 -24.39 10.06 2.93
N ARG A 25 -25.45 9.60 3.58
CA ARG A 25 -26.33 8.56 3.03
C ARG A 25 -27.37 9.15 2.08
N SER A 26 -27.58 8.48 0.95
CA SER A 26 -28.65 8.71 -0.01
C SER A 26 -29.85 7.82 0.30
N ASN A 27 -31.06 8.31 0.02
CA ASN A 27 -32.30 7.52 0.11
C ASN A 27 -32.59 6.73 -1.18
N ARG A 28 -31.75 6.88 -2.20
CA ARG A 28 -31.81 6.17 -3.49
C ARG A 28 -30.44 5.58 -3.82
N PRO A 29 -30.37 4.48 -4.58
CA PRO A 29 -29.10 3.91 -5.01
C PRO A 29 -28.33 4.91 -5.88
N LEU A 30 -27.02 4.90 -5.70
CA LEU A 30 -26.05 5.61 -6.49
C LEU A 30 -25.14 4.58 -7.15
N LEU A 31 -24.66 4.90 -8.35
CA LEU A 31 -23.58 4.20 -9.03
C LEU A 31 -22.26 4.89 -8.71
N ALA A 32 -21.37 4.20 -8.01
CA ALA A 32 -19.95 4.57 -7.95
C ALA A 32 -19.29 4.11 -9.26
N PHE A 33 -19.29 4.99 -10.26
CA PHE A 33 -18.66 4.74 -11.55
C PHE A 33 -17.24 5.30 -11.52
N ARG A 34 -16.24 4.42 -11.60
CA ARG A 34 -14.83 4.80 -11.46
C ARG A 34 -14.04 4.27 -12.64
N CYS A 35 -13.03 5.01 -13.08
CA CYS A 35 -12.25 4.61 -14.24
C CYS A 35 -10.84 5.20 -14.22
N GLY A 36 -9.83 4.33 -14.20
CA GLY A 36 -8.42 4.73 -14.21
C GLY A 36 -7.54 3.71 -14.93
N PRO A 37 -6.34 4.11 -15.38
CA PRO A 37 -5.41 3.17 -15.99
C PRO A 37 -5.01 2.07 -15.00
N ARG A 38 -4.85 0.83 -15.48
CA ARG A 38 -4.34 -0.26 -14.64
C ARG A 38 -2.90 -0.01 -14.20
N ILE A 39 -2.06 0.47 -15.11
CA ILE A 39 -0.62 0.68 -14.89
C ILE A 39 -0.31 2.17 -14.86
N LYS A 40 0.62 2.57 -13.99
CA LYS A 40 1.27 3.88 -14.05
C LYS A 40 2.78 3.79 -13.79
N PRO A 41 3.64 4.36 -14.66
CA PRO A 41 3.32 4.80 -16.03
C PRO A 41 3.24 3.61 -16.99
N TYR A 42 2.43 3.74 -18.05
CA TYR A 42 2.67 2.95 -19.26
C TYR A 42 3.86 3.53 -20.03
N LEU A 43 4.61 2.66 -20.71
CA LEU A 43 5.75 3.01 -21.56
C LEU A 43 5.45 2.69 -23.02
N LEU A 44 6.17 3.31 -23.95
CA LEU A 44 6.08 3.06 -25.40
C LEU A 44 6.03 1.56 -25.75
N GLU A 45 6.89 0.74 -25.13
CA GLU A 45 6.93 -0.71 -25.36
C GLU A 45 5.62 -1.43 -25.00
N ASP A 46 4.87 -0.93 -24.00
CA ASP A 46 3.63 -1.55 -23.50
C ASP A 46 2.50 -1.54 -24.55
N ALA A 47 2.61 -0.69 -25.57
CA ALA A 47 1.69 -0.73 -26.71
C ALA A 47 1.80 -2.04 -27.52
N THR A 48 2.87 -2.81 -27.33
CA THR A 48 3.16 -4.05 -28.08
C THR A 48 3.50 -5.25 -27.19
N THR A 49 4.00 -5.03 -25.98
CA THR A 49 4.46 -6.11 -25.08
C THR A 49 3.36 -6.62 -24.14
N MET A 50 2.27 -5.88 -23.96
CA MET A 50 1.15 -6.26 -23.11
C MET A 50 -0.20 -5.74 -23.65
N VAL A 51 -1.30 -6.26 -23.13
CA VAL A 51 -2.62 -5.68 -23.35
C VAL A 51 -2.85 -4.59 -22.31
N ALA A 52 -2.61 -3.33 -22.69
CA ALA A 52 -2.92 -2.19 -21.84
C ALA A 52 -4.43 -2.13 -21.55
N SER A 53 -4.79 -1.81 -20.31
CA SER A 53 -6.17 -1.72 -19.86
C SER A 53 -6.43 -0.53 -18.94
N VAL A 54 -7.70 -0.16 -18.84
CA VAL A 54 -8.25 0.62 -17.73
C VAL A 54 -9.06 -0.29 -16.82
N LEU A 55 -9.11 0.07 -15.54
CA LEU A 55 -9.92 -0.58 -14.52
C LEU A 55 -11.18 0.23 -14.30
N VAL A 56 -12.33 -0.44 -14.34
CA VAL A 56 -13.64 0.17 -14.16
C VAL A 56 -14.36 -0.45 -12.97
N ASP A 57 -14.93 0.40 -12.11
CA ASP A 57 -15.85 -0.02 -11.06
C ASP A 57 -17.26 0.48 -11.37
N THR A 58 -18.28 -0.33 -11.07
CA THR A 58 -19.71 -0.09 -11.31
C THR A 58 -20.55 -0.47 -10.09
N LEU A 59 -20.09 -0.09 -8.90
CA LEU A 59 -20.71 -0.49 -7.64
C LEU A 59 -21.99 0.29 -7.34
N ALA A 60 -23.06 -0.40 -6.96
CA ALA A 60 -24.20 0.24 -6.34
C ALA A 60 -23.89 0.57 -4.87
N THR A 61 -24.21 1.80 -4.46
CA THR A 61 -23.99 2.28 -3.09
C THR A 61 -25.08 3.24 -2.66
N PHE A 62 -25.23 3.44 -1.36
CA PHE A 62 -26.08 4.50 -0.80
C PHE A 62 -25.24 5.61 -0.15
N LEU A 63 -23.93 5.64 -0.38
CA LEU A 63 -23.03 6.66 0.16
C LEU A 63 -22.65 7.67 -0.93
N HIS A 64 -22.77 8.96 -0.60
CA HIS A 64 -22.21 10.03 -1.42
C HIS A 64 -20.69 10.04 -1.26
N MET A 65 -20.00 9.61 -2.32
CA MET A 65 -18.54 9.62 -2.45
C MET A 65 -18.17 10.36 -3.74
N GLU A 66 -16.88 10.58 -3.96
CA GLU A 66 -16.41 11.12 -5.24
C GLU A 66 -16.84 10.20 -6.39
N ASN A 67 -17.29 10.79 -7.49
CA ASN A 67 -17.75 10.09 -8.69
C ASN A 67 -18.90 9.08 -8.44
N THR A 68 -19.86 9.43 -7.56
CA THR A 68 -21.14 8.73 -7.46
C THR A 68 -22.27 9.46 -8.19
N PHE A 69 -23.11 8.70 -8.88
CA PHE A 69 -24.19 9.22 -9.72
C PHE A 69 -25.52 8.58 -9.34
N SER A 70 -26.61 9.35 -9.31
CA SER A 70 -27.93 8.77 -9.07
C SER A 70 -28.34 7.82 -10.20
N ILE A 71 -28.90 6.68 -9.85
CA ILE A 71 -29.47 5.70 -10.79
C ILE A 71 -30.86 5.28 -10.34
N ASP A 72 -31.71 4.85 -11.27
CA ASP A 72 -33.03 4.28 -10.95
C ASP A 72 -32.89 2.90 -10.26
N ASP A 73 -33.73 2.65 -9.25
CA ASP A 73 -33.86 1.37 -8.55
C ASP A 73 -34.07 0.19 -9.53
N ALA A 74 -34.75 0.45 -10.65
CA ALA A 74 -35.02 -0.56 -11.69
C ALA A 74 -33.75 -1.12 -12.37
N HIS A 75 -32.58 -0.48 -12.21
CA HIS A 75 -31.33 -0.88 -12.85
C HIS A 75 -30.48 -1.85 -12.03
N VAL A 76 -30.62 -1.84 -10.70
CA VAL A 76 -29.73 -2.57 -9.78
C VAL A 76 -30.02 -4.09 -9.73
N GLY A 77 -31.13 -4.55 -10.31
CA GLY A 77 -31.62 -5.94 -10.19
C GLY A 77 -31.84 -6.74 -11.48
N LYS A 78 -31.49 -6.19 -12.66
CA LYS A 78 -31.53 -6.92 -13.95
C LYS A 78 -30.10 -7.22 -14.40
N ASN A 79 -29.87 -8.20 -15.29
CA ASN A 79 -28.57 -8.48 -15.94
C ASN A 79 -28.12 -7.32 -16.85
N ASN A 80 -28.06 -6.12 -16.28
CA ASN A 80 -27.75 -4.86 -16.90
C ASN A 80 -26.35 -4.44 -16.44
N GLY A 81 -25.80 -3.46 -17.14
CA GLY A 81 -24.47 -2.93 -16.86
C GLY A 81 -24.31 -1.59 -17.54
N VAL A 82 -23.06 -1.16 -17.64
CA VAL A 82 -22.66 0.11 -18.20
C VAL A 82 -21.86 -0.14 -19.47
N ASP A 83 -22.30 0.43 -20.59
CA ASP A 83 -21.49 0.53 -21.80
C ASP A 83 -20.48 1.67 -21.63
N VAL A 84 -19.20 1.33 -21.57
CA VAL A 84 -18.13 2.27 -21.28
C VAL A 84 -17.33 2.55 -22.55
N THR A 85 -17.08 3.83 -22.82
CA THR A 85 -16.11 4.30 -23.83
C THR A 85 -15.00 5.08 -23.14
N VAL A 86 -13.75 4.75 -23.50
CA VAL A 86 -12.55 5.35 -22.92
C VAL A 86 -11.89 6.26 -23.95
N PHE A 87 -11.57 7.49 -23.54
CA PHE A 87 -10.98 8.52 -24.38
C PHE A 87 -9.69 9.08 -23.76
N ALA A 88 -8.74 9.46 -24.61
CA ALA A 88 -7.65 10.37 -24.24
C ALA A 88 -7.72 11.61 -25.14
N GLY A 89 -8.20 12.73 -24.59
CA GLY A 89 -8.67 13.86 -25.40
C GLY A 89 -9.79 13.40 -26.34
N ASP A 90 -9.64 13.67 -27.65
CA ASP A 90 -10.63 13.28 -28.67
C ASP A 90 -10.42 11.85 -29.23
N VAL A 91 -9.39 11.14 -28.76
CA VAL A 91 -9.04 9.80 -29.27
C VAL A 91 -9.72 8.72 -28.44
N VAL A 92 -10.57 7.91 -29.08
CA VAL A 92 -11.14 6.71 -28.46
C VAL A 92 -10.06 5.64 -28.30
N LEU A 93 -9.81 5.19 -27.08
CA LEU A 93 -8.82 4.16 -26.78
C LEU A 93 -9.43 2.76 -26.69
N GLY A 94 -10.64 2.63 -26.19
CA GLY A 94 -11.29 1.35 -25.94
C GLY A 94 -12.78 1.47 -25.64
N ARG A 95 -13.50 0.35 -25.74
CA ARG A 95 -14.92 0.21 -25.37
C ARG A 95 -15.14 -1.14 -24.72
N GLY A 96 -16.09 -1.21 -23.77
CA GLY A 96 -16.45 -2.46 -23.11
C GLY A 96 -17.76 -2.34 -22.36
N PHE A 97 -18.41 -3.49 -22.13
CA PHE A 97 -19.59 -3.60 -21.27
C PHE A 97 -19.16 -4.09 -19.89
N VAL A 98 -19.58 -3.40 -18.84
CA VAL A 98 -19.25 -3.74 -17.45
C VAL A 98 -20.54 -3.99 -16.69
N PRO A 99 -20.80 -5.22 -16.18
CA PRO A 99 -21.96 -5.51 -15.35
C PRO A 99 -21.99 -4.64 -14.09
N PHE A 100 -23.16 -4.42 -13.48
CA PHE A 100 -23.23 -3.78 -12.16
C PHE A 100 -22.58 -4.62 -11.06
N ASN A 101 -22.19 -3.94 -9.97
CA ASN A 101 -21.58 -4.53 -8.78
C ASN A 101 -20.26 -5.26 -9.06
N VAL A 102 -19.48 -4.74 -10.00
CA VAL A 102 -18.13 -5.23 -10.32
C VAL A 102 -17.11 -4.17 -9.91
N THR A 103 -15.98 -4.64 -9.38
CA THR A 103 -14.77 -3.83 -9.19
C THR A 103 -13.65 -4.34 -10.10
N ASN A 104 -12.78 -3.43 -10.51
CA ASN A 104 -11.59 -3.71 -11.31
C ASN A 104 -11.89 -4.44 -12.64
N ALA A 105 -13.04 -4.21 -13.25
CA ALA A 105 -13.34 -4.73 -14.58
C ALA A 105 -12.34 -4.13 -15.60
N GLU A 106 -11.72 -4.99 -16.40
CA GLU A 106 -10.72 -4.54 -17.37
C GLU A 106 -11.35 -4.20 -18.72
N ILE A 107 -11.08 -3.01 -19.22
CA ILE A 107 -11.34 -2.63 -20.62
C ILE A 107 -10.01 -2.40 -21.30
N SER A 108 -9.72 -3.21 -22.33
CA SER A 108 -8.50 -3.05 -23.12
C SER A 108 -8.50 -1.71 -23.86
N ILE A 109 -7.34 -1.05 -23.88
CA ILE A 109 -7.10 0.22 -24.56
C ILE A 109 -5.95 0.10 -25.55
N ASN A 110 -6.06 0.84 -26.66
CA ASN A 110 -5.01 0.87 -27.68
C ASN A 110 -4.08 2.09 -27.50
N LEU A 111 -2.95 1.89 -26.83
CA LEU A 111 -1.91 2.91 -26.64
C LEU A 111 -1.22 3.34 -27.95
N GLY A 112 -1.24 2.49 -28.98
CA GLY A 112 -0.66 2.81 -30.30
C GLY A 112 -1.37 3.95 -31.03
N ARG A 113 -2.55 4.38 -30.54
CA ARG A 113 -3.25 5.59 -31.03
C ARG A 113 -2.73 6.89 -30.41
N LEU A 114 -1.82 6.80 -29.44
CA LEU A 114 -1.23 7.93 -28.73
C LEU A 114 0.27 8.03 -29.03
N ILE A 115 0.81 9.24 -28.87
CA ILE A 115 2.26 9.47 -28.91
C ILE A 115 2.76 9.53 -27.46
N PRO A 116 3.79 8.75 -27.07
CA PRO A 116 4.34 8.86 -25.72
C PRO A 116 4.88 10.27 -25.46
N ARG A 117 4.62 10.81 -24.26
CA ARG A 117 5.03 12.17 -23.87
C ARG A 117 5.18 12.30 -22.37
N ARG A 118 5.97 13.28 -21.92
CA ARG A 118 6.23 13.53 -20.49
C ARG A 118 4.99 13.99 -19.71
N SER A 119 4.12 14.77 -20.35
CA SER A 119 2.88 15.26 -19.72
C SER A 119 1.75 14.22 -19.84
N PRO A 120 1.00 13.92 -18.77
CA PRO A 120 -0.06 12.92 -18.83
C PRO A 120 -1.17 13.30 -19.83
N TYR A 121 -1.85 12.30 -20.37
CA TYR A 121 -3.11 12.49 -21.07
C TYR A 121 -4.25 12.63 -20.07
N LYS A 122 -5.20 13.53 -20.34
CA LYS A 122 -6.49 13.51 -19.65
C LYS A 122 -7.26 12.30 -20.17
N LEU A 123 -7.46 11.31 -19.30
CA LEU A 123 -8.27 10.13 -19.59
C LEU A 123 -9.70 10.45 -19.18
N THR A 124 -10.66 10.22 -20.08
CA THR A 124 -12.08 10.42 -19.82
C THR A 124 -12.80 9.11 -20.12
N CYS A 125 -13.57 8.61 -19.15
CA CYS A 125 -14.42 7.44 -19.35
C CYS A 125 -15.87 7.87 -19.29
N THR A 126 -16.63 7.54 -20.34
CA THR A 126 -18.07 7.79 -20.42
C THR A 126 -18.80 6.46 -20.31
N GLY A 127 -19.66 6.33 -19.31
CA GLY A 127 -20.56 5.19 -19.13
C GLY A 127 -21.97 5.53 -19.60
N MET A 128 -22.65 4.61 -20.28
CA MET A 128 -24.05 4.72 -20.64
C MET A 128 -24.86 3.51 -20.15
N ILE A 129 -26.05 3.77 -19.60
CA ILE A 129 -27.04 2.74 -19.28
C ILE A 129 -28.23 2.92 -20.24
N ASP A 130 -28.55 1.90 -21.04
CA ASP A 130 -29.77 1.92 -21.87
C ASP A 130 -30.97 1.46 -21.03
N THR A 131 -31.89 2.40 -20.77
CA THR A 131 -33.03 2.16 -19.89
C THR A 131 -34.32 1.78 -20.62
N THR A 132 -34.39 1.89 -21.97
CA THR A 132 -35.51 1.49 -22.87
C THR A 132 -35.53 2.27 -24.21
N ARG A 133 -34.38 2.68 -24.77
CA ARG A 133 -34.27 3.45 -26.04
C ARG A 133 -34.96 4.84 -26.06
N LYS A 134 -35.34 5.41 -24.91
CA LYS A 134 -35.83 6.80 -24.83
C LYS A 134 -35.09 7.72 -23.86
N ASN A 135 -34.46 7.19 -22.81
CA ASN A 135 -33.66 7.97 -21.85
C ASN A 135 -32.36 7.24 -21.50
N SER A 136 -31.26 7.54 -22.17
CA SER A 136 -29.93 7.06 -21.78
C SER A 136 -29.36 7.93 -20.66
N GLU A 137 -29.00 7.33 -19.53
CA GLU A 137 -28.21 8.02 -18.50
C GLU A 137 -26.73 7.91 -18.86
N ALA A 138 -26.03 9.06 -18.87
CA ALA A 138 -24.62 9.12 -19.20
C ALA A 138 -23.81 9.65 -18.00
N PHE A 139 -22.73 8.95 -17.68
CA PHE A 139 -21.82 9.28 -16.59
C PHE A 139 -20.44 9.57 -17.18
N THR A 140 -19.72 10.52 -16.61
CA THR A 140 -18.37 10.86 -17.08
C THR A 140 -17.45 11.05 -15.89
N VAL A 141 -16.33 10.35 -15.92
CA VAL A 141 -15.25 10.50 -14.93
C VAL A 141 -13.93 10.77 -15.64
N ASN A 142 -13.03 11.46 -14.94
CA ASN A 142 -11.74 11.84 -15.47
C ASN A 142 -10.62 11.31 -14.58
N SER A 143 -9.54 10.86 -15.21
CA SER A 143 -8.30 10.50 -14.55
C SER A 143 -7.10 10.87 -15.45
N SER A 144 -5.90 10.44 -15.08
CA SER A 144 -4.67 10.76 -15.82
C SER A 144 -4.02 9.49 -16.35
N LEU A 145 -3.73 9.45 -17.65
CA LEU A 145 -2.98 8.39 -18.29
C LEU A 145 -1.54 8.86 -18.53
N TRP A 146 -0.60 8.26 -17.79
CA TRP A 146 0.83 8.46 -17.99
C TRP A 146 1.32 7.46 -19.03
N TYR A 147 1.63 7.95 -20.23
CA TYR A 147 2.18 7.16 -21.33
C TYR A 147 3.48 7.80 -21.79
N LEU A 148 4.59 7.26 -21.28
CA LEU A 148 5.91 7.87 -21.36
C LEU A 148 6.78 7.24 -22.46
N PRO A 149 7.71 8.01 -23.07
CA PRO A 149 8.73 7.41 -23.92
C PRO A 149 9.63 6.48 -23.10
N THR A 150 10.32 5.55 -23.75
CA THR A 150 11.33 4.72 -23.07
C THR A 150 12.45 5.62 -22.51
N PRO A 151 12.83 5.48 -21.23
CA PRO A 151 13.90 6.30 -20.67
C PRO A 151 15.26 5.97 -21.29
N TYR A 152 16.15 6.96 -21.36
CA TYR A 152 17.50 6.77 -21.89
C TYR A 152 18.48 6.14 -20.88
N PHE A 153 18.18 6.22 -19.58
CA PHE A 153 19.04 5.81 -18.46
C PHE A 153 18.17 5.39 -17.26
N GLY A 154 18.80 4.89 -16.20
CA GLY A 154 18.14 4.57 -14.93
C GLY A 154 17.23 3.35 -14.99
N SER A 155 16.35 3.24 -14.02
CA SER A 155 15.28 2.25 -13.91
C SER A 155 13.91 2.83 -14.27
N VAL A 156 12.90 1.97 -14.30
CA VAL A 156 11.49 2.36 -14.26
C VAL A 156 10.80 1.54 -13.19
N THR A 157 9.97 2.22 -12.40
CA THR A 157 9.05 1.58 -11.47
C THR A 157 7.61 1.92 -11.82
N LYS A 158 6.81 0.89 -12.05
CA LYS A 158 5.38 1.02 -12.29
C LYS A 158 4.60 0.57 -11.06
N VAL A 159 3.38 1.09 -10.93
CA VAL A 159 2.36 0.55 -10.03
C VAL A 159 1.28 -0.13 -10.88
N ASP A 160 0.97 -1.39 -10.58
CA ASP A 160 -0.21 -2.08 -11.09
C ASP A 160 -1.37 -1.91 -10.11
N PHE A 161 -2.34 -1.07 -10.43
CA PHE A 161 -3.48 -0.78 -9.56
C PHE A 161 -4.49 -1.93 -9.47
N LYS A 162 -4.39 -2.98 -10.29
CA LYS A 162 -5.22 -4.19 -10.15
C LYS A 162 -4.73 -5.01 -8.96
N THR A 163 -3.43 -5.34 -8.97
CA THR A 163 -2.77 -6.20 -7.96
C THR A 163 -2.20 -5.40 -6.79
N LYS A 164 -2.11 -4.08 -6.95
CA LYS A 164 -1.37 -3.14 -6.09
C LYS A 164 0.13 -3.41 -6.05
N ALA A 165 0.65 -4.14 -7.05
CA ALA A 165 2.06 -4.51 -7.12
C ALA A 165 2.94 -3.32 -7.54
N THR A 166 4.14 -3.27 -6.95
CA THR A 166 5.24 -2.47 -7.47
C THR A 166 5.97 -3.31 -8.50
N LEU A 167 6.13 -2.78 -9.71
CA LEU A 167 6.78 -3.46 -10.82
C LEU A 167 8.07 -2.72 -11.16
N PHE A 168 9.20 -3.40 -11.12
CA PHE A 168 10.49 -2.79 -11.37
C PHE A 168 11.14 -3.34 -12.63
N LYS A 169 11.81 -2.46 -13.37
CA LYS A 169 12.71 -2.85 -14.47
C LYS A 169 13.91 -1.92 -14.50
N ASN A 170 15.11 -2.47 -14.35
CA ASN A 170 16.33 -1.75 -14.66
C ASN A 170 16.53 -1.65 -16.18
N LYS A 171 17.36 -0.72 -16.66
CA LYS A 171 17.61 -0.54 -18.11
C LYS A 171 18.06 -1.81 -18.84
N CYS A 172 18.88 -2.62 -18.18
CA CYS A 172 19.43 -3.86 -18.75
C CYS A 172 18.47 -5.06 -18.65
N GLY A 173 17.32 -4.89 -17.99
CA GLY A 173 16.34 -5.93 -17.74
C GLY A 173 15.40 -6.13 -18.92
N ASN A 174 15.07 -7.39 -19.18
CA ASN A 174 14.19 -7.77 -20.29
C ASN A 174 12.69 -7.69 -19.95
N SER A 175 12.34 -7.66 -18.66
CA SER A 175 10.95 -7.69 -18.18
C SER A 175 10.79 -6.97 -16.85
N PHE A 176 9.57 -6.51 -16.57
CA PHE A 176 9.21 -6.02 -15.25
C PHE A 176 9.07 -7.19 -14.27
N GLU A 177 9.67 -7.06 -13.09
CA GLU A 177 9.48 -8.00 -11.98
C GLU A 177 8.62 -7.39 -10.88
N THR A 178 7.88 -8.24 -10.15
CA THR A 178 7.15 -7.79 -8.97
C THR A 178 8.10 -7.60 -7.79
N VAL A 179 7.96 -6.48 -7.10
CA VAL A 179 8.70 -6.16 -5.88
C VAL A 179 7.70 -6.07 -4.73
N PHE A 180 7.95 -6.83 -3.66
CA PHE A 180 7.38 -6.56 -2.35
C PHE A 180 8.45 -5.86 -1.52
N PRO A 181 8.39 -4.53 -1.33
CA PRO A 181 9.45 -3.79 -0.65
C PRO A 181 9.46 -4.11 0.83
N ILE A 182 10.61 -4.62 1.31
CA ILE A 182 10.86 -4.84 2.72
C ILE A 182 12.32 -4.51 3.03
N GLY A 183 12.47 -3.57 3.95
CA GLY A 183 13.73 -2.93 4.34
C GLY A 183 13.41 -1.85 5.36
N PHE A 184 14.39 -1.07 5.80
CA PHE A 184 14.18 -0.07 6.84
C PHE A 184 14.46 1.34 6.32
N TYR A 185 13.83 2.33 6.95
CA TYR A 185 14.52 3.61 7.10
C TYR A 185 15.88 3.30 7.72
N THR A 186 16.96 3.83 7.15
CA THR A 186 18.31 3.45 7.55
C THR A 186 19.11 4.70 7.84
N SER A 187 19.65 4.78 9.05
CA SER A 187 20.48 5.91 9.47
C SER A 187 21.62 6.13 8.47
N PHE A 188 21.78 7.33 7.93
CA PHE A 188 22.89 7.60 7.02
C PHE A 188 24.14 8.03 7.79
N THR A 189 23.99 9.05 8.64
CA THR A 189 25.12 9.68 9.37
C THR A 189 25.61 8.79 10.50
N GLY A 190 26.91 8.51 10.52
CA GLY A 190 27.56 7.63 11.49
C GLY A 190 27.22 6.14 11.33
N TYR A 191 26.63 5.74 10.19
CA TYR A 191 26.22 4.36 9.93
C TYR A 191 26.54 3.96 8.48
N LEU A 192 25.65 4.23 7.52
CA LEU A 192 25.92 3.92 6.10
C LEU A 192 27.10 4.72 5.51
N ASP A 193 27.33 5.94 6.01
CA ASP A 193 28.40 6.82 5.54
C ASP A 193 29.81 6.39 6.01
N VAL A 194 29.89 5.52 7.03
CA VAL A 194 31.14 5.03 7.63
C VAL A 194 31.43 3.56 7.34
N ASP A 195 30.41 2.72 7.15
CA ASP A 195 30.56 1.28 6.95
C ASP A 195 29.61 0.74 5.87
N LEU A 196 30.18 0.40 4.71
CA LEU A 196 29.42 -0.17 3.59
C LEU A 196 29.06 -1.64 3.81
N THR A 197 29.72 -2.36 4.73
CA THR A 197 29.44 -3.78 4.98
C THR A 197 28.06 -4.02 5.57
N ILE A 198 27.47 -2.99 6.19
CA ILE A 198 26.06 -2.96 6.62
C ILE A 198 25.13 -3.29 5.46
N LEU A 199 25.42 -2.80 4.24
CA LEU A 199 24.59 -3.09 3.07
C LEU A 199 24.63 -4.57 2.69
N ASP A 200 25.81 -5.20 2.81
CA ASP A 200 25.98 -6.64 2.59
C ASP A 200 25.21 -7.46 3.63
N GLU A 201 25.24 -7.04 4.90
CA GLU A 201 24.48 -7.66 5.98
C GLU A 201 22.96 -7.55 5.73
N VAL A 202 22.48 -6.36 5.37
CA VAL A 202 21.07 -6.12 5.04
C VAL A 202 20.63 -7.00 3.86
N LYS A 203 21.45 -7.10 2.81
CA LYS A 203 21.17 -7.98 1.67
C LYS A 203 21.13 -9.45 2.09
N ALA A 204 22.09 -9.91 2.89
CA ALA A 204 22.15 -11.28 3.39
C ALA A 204 20.97 -11.64 4.30
N GLN A 205 20.39 -10.65 4.99
CA GLN A 205 19.18 -10.80 5.79
C GLN A 205 17.89 -10.93 4.94
N GLY A 206 17.98 -10.84 3.60
CA GLY A 206 16.85 -11.01 2.69
C GLY A 206 16.10 -9.71 2.38
N PHE A 207 16.51 -8.57 2.95
CA PHE A 207 15.93 -7.27 2.62
C PHE A 207 16.30 -6.89 1.17
N ASN A 208 15.41 -6.10 0.56
CA ASN A 208 15.56 -5.73 -0.84
C ASN A 208 15.60 -4.22 -1.08
N ILE A 209 15.38 -3.39 -0.07
CA ILE A 209 15.34 -1.93 -0.20
C ILE A 209 16.05 -1.25 0.98
N ILE A 210 16.70 -0.12 0.69
CA ILE A 210 17.22 0.82 1.69
C ILE A 210 16.52 2.16 1.48
N HIS A 211 16.07 2.74 2.59
CA HIS A 211 15.58 4.11 2.66
C HIS A 211 16.57 4.93 3.50
N PRO A 212 17.67 5.45 2.91
CA PRO A 212 18.69 6.16 3.67
C PRO A 212 18.12 7.50 4.16
N VAL A 213 18.30 7.80 5.45
CA VAL A 213 17.75 9.00 6.08
C VAL A 213 18.74 10.15 5.99
N PRO A 214 18.37 11.31 5.41
CA PRO A 214 19.25 12.48 5.30
C PRO A 214 19.66 13.01 6.70
N PRO A 215 20.74 13.81 6.81
CA PRO A 215 21.39 14.57 5.74
C PRO A 215 22.43 13.81 4.91
N PHE A 216 22.53 14.16 3.63
CA PHE A 216 23.55 13.66 2.70
C PHE A 216 24.62 14.74 2.44
N ASN A 217 25.37 15.09 3.49
CA ASN A 217 26.29 16.25 3.45
C ASN A 217 27.46 16.09 2.48
N ASP A 218 27.92 14.85 2.24
CA ASP A 218 28.98 14.54 1.28
C ASP A 218 28.41 13.69 0.13
N LEU A 219 28.31 14.30 -1.06
CA LEU A 219 27.77 13.64 -2.24
C LEU A 219 28.68 12.53 -2.78
N ASN A 220 29.99 12.54 -2.49
CA ASN A 220 30.88 11.44 -2.87
C ASN A 220 30.64 10.23 -1.95
N VAL A 221 30.41 10.47 -0.66
CA VAL A 221 30.02 9.40 0.27
C VAL A 221 28.66 8.83 -0.12
N LEU A 222 27.67 9.69 -0.38
CA LEU A 222 26.36 9.26 -0.89
C LEU A 222 26.53 8.42 -2.16
N SER A 223 27.34 8.88 -3.14
CA SER A 223 27.55 8.10 -4.36
C SER A 223 28.08 6.70 -4.04
N ARG A 224 29.11 6.56 -3.20
CA ARG A 224 29.69 5.25 -2.86
C ARG A 224 28.67 4.31 -2.20
N VAL A 225 27.82 4.82 -1.32
CA VAL A 225 26.73 4.05 -0.71
C VAL A 225 25.74 3.57 -1.78
N LEU A 226 25.31 4.48 -2.65
CA LEU A 226 24.35 4.16 -3.72
C LEU A 226 24.95 3.23 -4.78
N ASP A 227 26.25 3.37 -5.09
CA ASP A 227 27.00 2.50 -6.00
C ASP A 227 27.04 1.08 -5.44
N HIS A 228 27.40 0.90 -4.15
CA HIS A 228 27.41 -0.43 -3.52
C HIS A 228 26.01 -1.05 -3.46
N MET A 229 24.98 -0.27 -3.11
CA MET A 229 23.59 -0.73 -3.18
C MET A 229 23.20 -1.24 -4.56
N GLU A 230 23.61 -0.54 -5.62
CA GLU A 230 23.35 -0.92 -7.00
C GLU A 230 24.07 -2.23 -7.35
N ASP A 231 25.35 -2.37 -6.96
CA ASP A 231 26.18 -3.55 -7.22
C ASP A 231 25.61 -4.84 -6.59
N ILE A 232 25.03 -4.74 -5.39
CA ILE A 232 24.45 -5.90 -4.68
C ILE A 232 22.93 -6.04 -4.90
N GLY A 233 22.34 -5.21 -5.75
CA GLY A 233 20.92 -5.27 -6.11
C GLY A 233 19.98 -4.97 -4.95
N LEU A 234 20.28 -3.91 -4.17
CA LEU A 234 19.34 -3.29 -3.24
C LEU A 234 18.67 -2.10 -3.90
N TYR A 235 17.35 -2.02 -3.75
CA TYR A 235 16.54 -0.90 -4.21
C TYR A 235 16.77 0.35 -3.36
N LEU A 236 16.70 1.51 -4.01
CA LEU A 236 16.74 2.81 -3.36
C LEU A 236 15.35 3.42 -3.25
N MET A 237 14.97 3.79 -2.03
CA MET A 237 13.92 4.75 -1.73
C MET A 237 14.58 6.08 -1.33
N TYR A 238 14.66 7.03 -2.26
CA TYR A 238 15.44 8.25 -2.03
C TYR A 238 14.64 9.29 -1.24
N ASP A 239 15.23 9.80 -0.16
CA ASP A 239 14.55 10.62 0.85
C ASP A 239 14.84 12.12 0.69
N MET A 240 13.77 12.90 0.53
CA MET A 240 13.77 14.36 0.38
C MET A 240 13.07 15.08 1.55
N ARG A 241 12.86 14.43 2.70
CA ARG A 241 12.00 14.94 3.81
C ARG A 241 12.37 16.35 4.30
N HIS A 242 13.63 16.74 4.19
CA HIS A 242 14.10 18.06 4.60
C HIS A 242 14.06 19.12 3.50
N THR A 243 13.91 18.72 2.23
CA THR A 243 14.05 19.60 1.06
C THR A 243 12.79 19.71 0.21
N TYR A 244 11.79 18.84 0.41
CA TYR A 244 10.60 18.76 -0.46
C TYR A 244 9.75 20.03 -0.54
N ARG A 245 9.88 20.95 0.41
CA ARG A 245 9.20 22.26 0.35
C ARG A 245 9.90 23.27 -0.57
N ASN A 246 11.07 22.92 -1.13
CA ASN A 246 11.84 23.75 -2.03
C ASN A 246 11.95 23.09 -3.42
N SER A 247 11.11 23.55 -4.34
CA SER A 247 11.05 23.05 -5.73
C SER A 247 12.40 23.07 -6.47
N THR A 248 13.26 24.05 -6.18
CA THR A 248 14.60 24.13 -6.80
C THR A 248 15.51 23.02 -6.30
N GLN A 249 15.45 22.69 -5.01
CA GLN A 249 16.25 21.60 -4.45
C GLN A 249 15.74 20.24 -4.91
N ILE A 250 14.42 20.03 -4.94
CA ILE A 250 13.83 18.81 -5.52
C ILE A 250 14.34 18.59 -6.95
N GLY A 251 14.27 19.61 -7.82
CA GLY A 251 14.73 19.48 -9.20
C GLY A 251 16.21 19.09 -9.32
N ARG A 252 17.07 19.59 -8.42
CA ARG A 252 18.50 19.23 -8.36
C ARG A 252 18.70 17.79 -7.91
N GLU A 253 18.03 17.38 -6.84
CA GLU A 253 18.13 16.01 -6.30
C GLU A 253 17.57 14.97 -7.27
N VAL A 254 16.43 15.25 -7.91
CA VAL A 254 15.88 14.39 -8.96
C VAL A 254 16.87 14.24 -10.10
N SER A 255 17.48 15.34 -10.56
CA SER A 255 18.47 15.31 -11.64
C SER A 255 19.71 14.47 -11.30
N LEU A 256 20.11 14.44 -10.02
CA LEU A 256 21.24 13.67 -9.52
C LEU A 256 20.92 12.17 -9.44
N ILE A 257 19.73 11.81 -8.99
CA ILE A 257 19.40 10.44 -8.56
C ILE A 257 18.61 9.64 -9.60
N GLN A 258 17.81 10.27 -10.48
CA GLN A 258 16.96 9.57 -11.47
C GLN A 258 17.74 8.67 -12.46
N ARG A 259 19.07 8.80 -12.52
CA ARG A 259 19.95 8.01 -13.38
C ARG A 259 20.38 6.68 -12.76
N ARG A 260 20.20 6.50 -11.45
CA ARG A 260 20.54 5.27 -10.72
C ARG A 260 19.71 4.11 -11.25
N SER A 261 20.35 2.96 -11.43
CA SER A 261 19.66 1.80 -12.03
C SER A 261 18.88 0.97 -11.01
N ASN A 262 19.03 1.28 -9.72
CA ASN A 262 18.32 0.66 -8.59
C ASN A 262 17.29 1.60 -7.91
N LEU A 263 16.99 2.78 -8.49
CA LEU A 263 15.98 3.68 -7.93
C LEU A 263 14.59 3.02 -8.04
N LEU A 264 13.96 2.75 -6.89
CA LEU A 264 12.62 2.19 -6.86
C LEU A 264 11.57 3.29 -6.77
N LEU A 265 11.74 4.26 -5.85
CA LEU A 265 10.77 5.33 -5.64
C LEU A 265 11.39 6.56 -4.95
N TRP A 266 10.64 7.66 -4.97
CA TRP A 266 10.95 8.89 -4.23
C TRP A 266 10.15 8.96 -2.93
N TYR A 267 10.76 9.41 -1.84
CA TYR A 267 10.11 9.75 -0.58
C TYR A 267 10.19 11.25 -0.36
N THR A 268 9.06 11.95 -0.38
CA THR A 268 9.05 13.41 -0.33
C THR A 268 8.90 13.97 1.08
N ALA A 269 7.94 13.48 1.85
CA ALA A 269 7.56 14.10 3.10
C ALA A 269 7.41 13.07 4.23
N ASP A 270 7.86 13.48 5.41
CA ASP A 270 7.78 12.75 6.67
C ASP A 270 6.82 13.50 7.59
N GLU A 271 5.65 12.92 7.84
CA GLU A 271 4.60 13.48 8.70
C GLU A 271 4.22 14.96 8.41
N PRO A 272 4.00 15.37 7.14
CA PRO A 272 3.64 16.76 6.82
C PRO A 272 2.33 17.19 7.50
N ASP A 273 1.42 16.23 7.71
CA ASP A 273 0.17 16.36 8.44
C ASP A 273 0.39 16.56 9.95
N GLY A 274 1.39 15.90 10.51
CA GLY A 274 1.85 16.07 11.88
C GLY A 274 2.39 17.47 12.11
N HIS A 275 3.32 17.91 11.27
CA HIS A 275 3.99 19.21 11.41
C HIS A 275 3.08 20.42 11.10
N GLY A 276 1.96 20.19 10.41
CA GLY A 276 1.07 21.27 9.97
C GLY A 276 1.70 22.11 8.87
N ASP A 277 2.42 21.44 7.97
CA ASP A 277 3.03 22.08 6.81
C ASP A 277 1.94 22.63 5.86
N ALA A 278 2.32 23.47 4.89
CA ALA A 278 1.34 24.03 3.96
C ALA A 278 0.58 22.91 3.21
N LEU A 279 -0.74 23.04 3.08
CA LEU A 279 -1.62 22.00 2.54
C LEU A 279 -1.26 21.60 1.10
N GLU A 280 -0.70 22.52 0.32
CA GLU A 280 -0.25 22.30 -1.05
C GLU A 280 1.18 21.75 -1.17
N ALA A 281 1.94 21.66 -0.07
CA ALA A 281 3.37 21.37 -0.10
C ALA A 281 3.67 19.98 -0.69
N THR A 282 2.95 18.94 -0.26
CA THR A 282 3.14 17.58 -0.77
C THR A 282 2.78 17.49 -2.25
N ARG A 283 1.69 18.16 -2.66
CA ARG A 283 1.27 18.21 -4.07
C ARG A 283 2.29 18.93 -4.95
N THR A 284 2.84 20.04 -4.47
CA THR A 284 3.87 20.79 -5.20
C THR A 284 5.12 19.94 -5.40
N ALA A 285 5.59 19.24 -4.36
CA ALA A 285 6.72 18.34 -4.45
C ALA A 285 6.49 17.21 -5.47
N TYR A 286 5.31 16.59 -5.39
CA TYR A 286 4.87 15.55 -6.32
C TYR A 286 4.91 16.00 -7.78
N ASP A 287 4.38 17.20 -8.07
CA ASP A 287 4.34 17.74 -9.42
C ASP A 287 5.74 18.05 -9.95
N VAL A 288 6.64 18.57 -9.10
CA VAL A 288 8.04 18.83 -9.47
C VAL A 288 8.77 17.51 -9.78
N VAL A 289 8.66 16.50 -8.91
CA VAL A 289 9.28 15.18 -9.16
C VAL A 289 8.80 14.58 -10.48
N ASN A 290 7.48 14.54 -10.70
CA ASN A 290 6.92 13.96 -11.92
C ASN A 290 7.24 14.76 -13.20
N SER A 291 7.44 16.07 -13.10
CA SER A 291 7.85 16.89 -14.24
C SER A 291 9.30 16.62 -14.69
N HIS A 292 10.16 16.13 -13.79
CA HIS A 292 11.56 15.82 -14.07
C HIS A 292 11.77 14.34 -14.42
N ASP A 293 11.22 13.44 -13.59
CA ASP A 293 11.41 11.99 -13.70
C ASP A 293 10.19 11.29 -14.27
N GLY A 294 9.07 11.24 -13.55
CA GLY A 294 7.81 10.60 -13.99
C GLY A 294 7.87 9.07 -14.20
N TYR A 295 9.05 8.44 -14.11
CA TYR A 295 9.23 6.99 -14.26
C TYR A 295 9.19 6.22 -12.94
N HIS A 296 9.19 6.91 -11.81
CA HIS A 296 9.16 6.30 -10.48
C HIS A 296 8.03 6.91 -9.64
N PRO A 297 7.35 6.09 -8.81
CA PRO A 297 6.29 6.58 -7.93
C PRO A 297 6.85 7.49 -6.84
N VAL A 298 5.98 8.34 -6.32
CA VAL A 298 6.26 9.23 -5.18
C VAL A 298 5.54 8.72 -3.94
N SER A 299 6.21 8.78 -2.80
CA SER A 299 5.69 8.32 -1.51
C SER A 299 5.88 9.38 -0.43
N LEU A 300 5.13 9.22 0.66
CA LEU A 300 5.25 10.01 1.89
C LEU A 300 4.71 9.21 3.08
N ALA A 301 5.07 9.61 4.30
CA ALA A 301 4.47 9.09 5.52
C ALA A 301 3.44 10.06 6.12
N LEU A 302 2.36 9.52 6.72
CA LEU A 302 1.32 10.29 7.41
C LEU A 302 1.05 9.72 8.81
N ASN A 303 1.15 10.57 9.83
CA ASN A 303 1.00 10.16 11.23
C ASN A 303 -0.37 10.49 11.82
N CYS A 304 -1.07 11.50 11.31
CA CYS A 304 -2.32 11.94 11.91
C CYS A 304 -3.46 10.99 11.60
N ALA A 305 -4.32 10.75 12.60
CA ALA A 305 -5.45 9.86 12.44
C ALA A 305 -6.47 10.46 11.49
N ASP A 306 -6.78 11.76 11.63
CA ASP A 306 -7.85 12.42 10.89
C ASP A 306 -7.63 13.93 10.72
N TYR A 307 -6.60 14.30 9.95
CA TYR A 307 -6.25 15.70 9.73
C TYR A 307 -5.80 15.96 8.29
N GLU A 308 -6.63 16.71 7.54
CA GLU A 308 -6.39 17.22 6.18
C GLU A 308 -5.88 16.13 5.21
N PHE A 309 -6.36 14.89 5.39
CA PHE A 309 -5.93 13.74 4.61
C PHE A 309 -5.98 13.98 3.09
N PRO A 310 -7.08 14.54 2.50
CA PRO A 310 -7.11 14.78 1.06
C PRO A 310 -6.02 15.73 0.57
N ALA A 311 -5.64 16.74 1.36
CA ALA A 311 -4.59 17.68 0.96
C ALA A 311 -3.22 17.00 0.97
N TYR A 312 -2.83 16.41 2.10
CA TYR A 312 -1.51 15.82 2.25
C TYR A 312 -1.30 14.58 1.39
N ALA A 313 -2.28 13.67 1.31
CA ALA A 313 -2.18 12.46 0.52
C ALA A 313 -2.24 12.70 -1.00
N ALA A 314 -2.67 13.89 -1.47
CA ALA A 314 -2.69 14.22 -2.90
C ALA A 314 -1.30 14.22 -3.56
N GLY A 315 -0.24 14.41 -2.75
CA GLY A 315 1.16 14.44 -3.17
C GLY A 315 1.88 13.08 -3.22
N ALA A 316 1.16 11.96 -3.31
CA ALA A 316 1.77 10.63 -3.33
C ALA A 316 1.05 9.63 -4.25
N ASP A 317 1.79 8.69 -4.80
CA ASP A 317 1.27 7.43 -5.36
C ASP A 317 1.24 6.33 -4.28
N ILE A 318 2.09 6.43 -3.25
CA ILE A 318 2.19 5.49 -2.15
C ILE A 318 2.03 6.25 -0.83
N ILE A 319 0.97 5.94 -0.08
CA ILE A 319 0.73 6.49 1.26
C ILE A 319 1.26 5.49 2.28
N MET A 320 2.04 5.96 3.25
CA MET A 320 2.59 5.10 4.30
C MET A 320 2.19 5.61 5.68
N PRO A 321 1.08 5.14 6.27
CA PRO A 321 0.80 5.43 7.67
C PRO A 321 1.92 4.88 8.57
N ASP A 322 2.46 5.73 9.43
CA ASP A 322 3.23 5.33 10.60
C ASP A 322 2.31 5.17 11.81
N VAL A 323 2.36 3.98 12.41
CA VAL A 323 1.51 3.62 13.54
C VAL A 323 2.38 3.06 14.64
N TYR A 324 2.85 3.95 15.49
CA TYR A 324 3.74 3.61 16.58
C TYR A 324 2.95 3.51 17.89
N SER A 325 2.21 2.42 18.07
CA SER A 325 1.30 2.23 19.21
C SER A 325 1.89 1.44 20.38
N ILE A 326 3.17 1.08 20.34
CA ILE A 326 3.78 0.13 21.28
C ILE A 326 4.69 0.84 22.27
N GLY A 327 4.39 0.71 23.56
CA GLY A 327 5.24 1.26 24.62
C GLY A 327 5.06 2.77 24.84
N ASN A 328 4.04 3.40 24.25
CA ASN A 328 3.62 4.76 24.60
C ASN A 328 2.41 4.76 25.57
N ASN A 329 2.23 5.88 26.27
CA ASN A 329 0.97 6.17 26.96
C ASN A 329 0.11 7.06 26.05
N VAL A 330 -0.94 6.49 25.47
CA VAL A 330 -1.80 7.20 24.50
C VAL A 330 -2.73 8.24 25.13
N THR A 331 -2.81 8.29 26.46
CA THR A 331 -3.65 9.25 27.21
C THR A 331 -2.85 10.36 27.88
N PHE A 332 -1.53 10.23 27.98
CA PHE A 332 -0.66 11.23 28.59
C PHE A 332 0.74 11.25 27.99
N SER A 333 1.17 12.44 27.56
CA SER A 333 2.49 12.66 26.96
C SER A 333 3.52 12.94 28.04
N ALA A 334 4.41 11.98 28.31
CA ALA A 334 5.55 12.20 29.19
C ALA A 334 6.52 13.27 28.64
N LYS A 335 6.67 13.35 27.30
CA LYS A 335 7.51 14.33 26.61
C LYS A 335 7.08 15.77 26.85
N TYR A 336 5.76 16.03 26.79
CA TYR A 336 5.22 17.39 26.92
C TYR A 336 4.57 17.67 28.29
N ASN A 337 4.43 16.65 29.14
CA ASN A 337 3.73 16.72 30.41
C ASN A 337 2.28 17.23 30.27
N THR A 338 1.54 16.66 29.31
CA THR A 338 0.15 17.02 28.98
C THR A 338 -0.71 15.80 28.74
N GLY A 339 -2.00 15.87 29.08
CA GLY A 339 -2.98 14.86 28.66
C GLY A 339 -3.20 14.85 27.15
N CYS A 340 -3.58 13.69 26.61
CA CYS A 340 -3.94 13.52 25.20
C CYS A 340 -5.43 13.15 25.08
N THR A 341 -6.13 13.89 24.22
CA THR A 341 -7.54 13.69 23.88
C THR A 341 -7.72 13.82 22.36
N SER A 342 -8.93 13.66 21.87
CA SER A 342 -9.26 13.95 20.46
C SER A 342 -9.07 15.42 20.06
N GLU A 343 -8.89 16.34 21.01
CA GLU A 343 -8.82 17.79 20.75
C GLU A 343 -7.57 18.46 21.34
N PHE A 344 -6.69 17.71 22.03
CA PHE A 344 -5.49 18.25 22.67
C PHE A 344 -4.42 17.18 22.87
N GLY A 345 -3.16 17.60 22.92
CA GLY A 345 -2.02 16.74 23.24
C GLY A 345 -1.37 16.08 22.03
N CYS A 346 -0.20 15.51 22.28
CA CYS A 346 0.55 14.69 21.32
C CYS A 346 1.23 13.55 22.08
N CYS A 347 0.82 12.31 21.80
CA CYS A 347 1.27 11.09 22.48
C CYS A 347 2.00 10.11 21.53
N GLY A 348 2.63 10.63 20.47
CA GLY A 348 3.28 9.85 19.42
C GLY A 348 2.27 9.36 18.37
N CYS A 349 1.35 8.48 18.76
CA CYS A 349 0.35 7.86 17.88
C CYS A 349 -1.00 8.59 18.01
N ASP A 350 -1.40 9.33 16.98
CA ASP A 350 -2.63 10.14 17.03
C ASP A 350 -3.89 9.24 17.07
N GLU A 351 -4.77 9.52 18.03
CA GLU A 351 -6.05 8.82 18.32
C GLU A 351 -5.99 7.30 18.59
N CYS A 352 -4.78 6.74 18.66
CA CYS A 352 -4.51 5.34 18.96
C CYS A 352 -5.02 4.94 20.36
N LYS A 353 -5.33 3.66 20.53
CA LYS A 353 -5.81 3.07 21.80
C LYS A 353 -4.70 2.39 22.60
N GLY A 354 -3.51 2.23 22.01
CA GLY A 354 -2.33 1.66 22.66
C GLY A 354 -2.29 0.15 22.51
N GLY A 355 -2.25 -0.32 21.27
CA GLY A 355 -2.06 -1.74 20.98
C GLY A 355 -1.90 -2.05 19.50
N LEU A 356 -1.73 -3.34 19.17
CA LEU A 356 -1.47 -3.80 17.80
C LEU A 356 -2.65 -3.55 16.85
N ASN A 357 -3.88 -3.53 17.37
CA ASN A 357 -5.08 -3.22 16.58
C ASN A 357 -5.10 -1.79 16.02
N ASP A 358 -4.31 -0.87 16.57
CA ASP A 358 -4.20 0.47 15.99
C ASP A 358 -3.63 0.41 14.56
N VAL A 359 -2.77 -0.58 14.26
CA VAL A 359 -2.19 -0.80 12.94
C VAL A 359 -3.29 -1.17 11.93
N SER A 360 -4.08 -2.21 12.20
CA SER A 360 -5.17 -2.63 11.32
C SER A 360 -6.19 -1.54 11.10
N ILE A 361 -6.61 -0.86 12.18
CA ILE A 361 -7.57 0.24 12.13
C ILE A 361 -7.05 1.37 11.25
N ARG A 362 -5.79 1.78 11.41
CA ARG A 362 -5.24 2.88 10.61
C ARG A 362 -5.17 2.51 9.12
N LEU A 363 -4.73 1.30 8.80
CA LEU A 363 -4.62 0.83 7.41
C LEU A 363 -6.01 0.76 6.75
N ASP A 364 -7.01 0.22 7.45
CA ASP A 364 -8.40 0.17 6.95
C ASP A 364 -8.95 1.59 6.71
N VAL A 365 -8.74 2.52 7.64
CA VAL A 365 -9.14 3.94 7.47
C VAL A 365 -8.46 4.59 6.27
N MET A 366 -7.18 4.31 6.02
CA MET A 366 -6.48 4.83 4.84
C MET A 366 -7.11 4.31 3.55
N HIS A 367 -7.43 3.01 3.50
CA HIS A 367 -8.12 2.41 2.35
C HIS A 367 -9.52 2.97 2.15
N GLU A 368 -10.30 3.16 3.22
CA GLU A 368 -11.63 3.77 3.16
C GLU A 368 -11.59 5.19 2.59
N ARG A 369 -10.60 6.00 2.99
CA ARG A 369 -10.46 7.37 2.49
C ARG A 369 -9.99 7.41 1.04
N VAL A 370 -9.02 6.57 0.67
CA VAL A 370 -8.59 6.38 -0.73
C VAL A 370 -9.80 5.97 -1.57
N HIS A 371 -10.65 5.08 -1.06
CA HIS A 371 -11.87 4.67 -1.72
C HIS A 371 -12.89 5.81 -1.83
N ALA A 372 -13.16 6.55 -0.76
CA ALA A 372 -14.14 7.63 -0.77
C ALA A 372 -13.77 8.79 -1.73
N LEU A 373 -12.48 8.99 -2.00
CA LEU A 373 -11.95 10.00 -2.91
C LEU A 373 -11.75 9.52 -4.37
N ASP A 374 -12.17 8.28 -4.70
CA ASP A 374 -11.91 7.65 -6.01
C ASP A 374 -10.40 7.58 -6.36
N TRP A 375 -9.57 7.26 -5.36
CA TRP A 375 -8.13 7.15 -5.52
C TRP A 375 -7.63 5.70 -5.61
N ASP A 376 -8.54 4.71 -5.60
CA ASP A 376 -8.20 3.29 -5.72
C ASP A 376 -7.31 2.99 -6.94
N LYS A 377 -7.45 3.78 -8.02
CA LYS A 377 -6.71 3.61 -9.28
C LYS A 377 -5.54 4.57 -9.44
N THR A 378 -5.15 5.25 -8.36
CA THR A 378 -4.02 6.21 -8.37
C THR A 378 -3.11 6.10 -7.16
N LYS A 379 -3.56 5.44 -6.07
CA LYS A 379 -2.79 5.30 -4.83
C LYS A 379 -2.77 3.87 -4.33
N ILE A 380 -1.65 3.50 -3.72
CA ILE A 380 -1.49 2.27 -2.93
C ILE A 380 -1.01 2.62 -1.53
N VAL A 381 -1.11 1.66 -0.61
CA VAL A 381 -0.76 1.85 0.80
C VAL A 381 0.37 0.88 1.16
N TRP A 382 1.43 1.41 1.78
CA TRP A 382 2.46 0.62 2.46
C TRP A 382 2.38 0.90 3.97
N SER A 383 3.26 0.33 4.79
CA SER A 383 3.26 0.61 6.23
C SER A 383 4.65 0.96 6.74
N VAL A 384 4.68 1.96 7.63
CA VAL A 384 5.84 2.28 8.46
C VAL A 384 5.58 1.73 9.85
N THR A 385 6.19 0.58 10.16
CA THR A 385 5.99 -0.10 11.44
C THR A 385 7.02 0.37 12.48
N GLN A 386 6.67 0.35 13.78
CA GLN A 386 7.59 0.74 14.85
C GLN A 386 8.75 -0.25 14.99
N ALA A 387 10.00 0.18 14.88
CA ALA A 387 11.17 -0.66 15.18
C ALA A 387 12.11 -0.03 16.23
N PHE A 388 11.62 0.98 16.93
CA PHE A 388 12.39 1.82 17.85
C PHE A 388 11.62 2.06 19.16
N GLY A 389 12.33 2.61 20.15
CA GLY A 389 11.77 3.08 21.41
C GLY A 389 12.86 3.33 22.45
N GLY A 390 12.45 3.73 23.66
CA GLY A 390 13.37 4.31 24.65
C GLY A 390 13.61 5.80 24.43
N GLU A 391 12.82 6.43 23.56
CA GLU A 391 12.90 7.84 23.21
C GLU A 391 11.51 8.44 23.00
N GLU A 392 11.46 9.78 23.07
CA GLU A 392 10.26 10.59 22.87
C GLU A 392 9.04 10.16 23.70
N PHE A 393 8.11 9.44 23.09
CA PHE A 393 6.84 9.00 23.66
C PHE A 393 6.85 7.52 24.05
N TRP A 394 7.81 6.75 23.53
CA TRP A 394 7.85 5.29 23.62
C TRP A 394 8.92 4.85 24.61
N VAL A 395 8.52 4.28 25.73
CA VAL A 395 9.45 3.90 26.81
C VAL A 395 10.29 2.67 26.49
N ARG A 396 9.90 1.90 25.48
CA ARG A 396 10.61 0.71 25.00
C ARG A 396 10.36 0.50 23.50
N PRO A 397 11.26 -0.18 22.78
CA PRO A 397 10.94 -0.72 21.47
C PRO A 397 9.93 -1.89 21.57
N PRO A 398 9.28 -2.26 20.45
CA PRO A 398 8.58 -3.53 20.37
C PRO A 398 9.54 -4.70 20.53
N THR A 399 9.02 -5.86 20.90
CA THR A 399 9.72 -7.14 20.76
C THR A 399 9.72 -7.60 19.30
N GLY A 400 10.57 -8.56 18.94
CA GLY A 400 10.56 -9.17 17.61
C GLY A 400 9.20 -9.77 17.21
N ARG A 401 8.45 -10.36 18.16
CA ARG A 401 7.10 -10.88 17.90
C ARG A 401 6.08 -9.77 17.70
N GLU A 402 6.10 -8.74 18.56
CA GLU A 402 5.26 -7.55 18.36
C GLU A 402 5.53 -6.92 16.99
N TRP A 403 6.81 -6.84 16.58
CA TRP A 403 7.19 -6.31 15.26
C TRP A 403 6.69 -7.17 14.10
N LEU A 404 6.70 -8.50 14.25
CA LEU A 404 6.20 -9.41 13.24
C LEU A 404 4.68 -9.29 13.10
N VAL A 405 3.95 -9.21 14.22
CA VAL A 405 2.50 -9.05 14.22
C VAL A 405 2.07 -7.76 13.53
N GLN A 406 2.65 -6.61 13.88
CA GLN A 406 2.32 -5.34 13.21
C GLN A 406 2.57 -5.43 11.69
N SER A 407 3.66 -6.07 11.26
CA SER A 407 4.01 -6.20 9.84
C SER A 407 3.05 -7.11 9.07
N VAL A 408 2.74 -8.30 9.62
CA VAL A 408 1.80 -9.24 8.98
C VAL A 408 0.38 -8.69 9.00
N LEU A 409 -0.03 -8.03 10.09
CA LEU A 409 -1.31 -7.34 10.18
C LEU A 409 -1.42 -6.25 9.11
N SER A 410 -0.38 -5.44 8.89
CA SER A 410 -0.36 -4.46 7.80
C SER A 410 -0.59 -5.11 6.43
N ILE A 411 0.06 -6.26 6.15
CA ILE A 411 -0.06 -6.97 4.85
C ILE A 411 -1.49 -7.47 4.64
N ILE A 412 -2.07 -8.10 5.67
CA ILE A 412 -3.46 -8.57 5.64
C ILE A 412 -4.43 -7.39 5.44
N HIS A 413 -4.11 -6.23 6.01
CA HIS A 413 -4.87 -4.99 5.86
C HIS A 413 -4.50 -4.16 4.62
N GLY A 414 -3.89 -4.80 3.60
CA GLY A 414 -3.73 -4.19 2.28
C GLY A 414 -2.39 -3.51 2.02
N ALA A 415 -1.49 -3.43 3.00
CA ALA A 415 -0.15 -2.89 2.78
C ALA A 415 0.63 -3.74 1.75
N ARG A 416 1.37 -3.07 0.86
CA ARG A 416 2.19 -3.71 -0.20
C ARG A 416 3.69 -3.43 -0.11
N GLY A 417 4.12 -2.88 1.01
CA GLY A 417 5.51 -2.68 1.40
C GLY A 417 5.59 -2.41 2.90
N ILE A 418 6.70 -2.80 3.53
CA ILE A 418 6.96 -2.65 4.97
C ILE A 418 8.30 -1.95 5.14
N ILE A 419 8.28 -0.71 5.63
CA ILE A 419 9.47 0.15 5.79
C ILE A 419 9.55 0.63 7.25
N PRO A 420 10.07 -0.15 8.20
CA PRO A 420 10.09 0.23 9.60
C PRO A 420 11.05 1.38 9.90
N TRP A 421 10.69 2.21 10.89
CA TRP A 421 11.57 3.22 11.48
C TRP A 421 12.23 2.64 12.74
N ILE A 422 13.55 2.51 12.85
CA ILE A 422 14.64 2.74 11.89
C ILE A 422 15.80 1.76 12.19
N ASP A 423 16.69 1.52 11.22
CA ASP A 423 17.95 0.79 11.40
C ASP A 423 19.14 1.71 11.78
N PRO A 424 20.03 1.36 12.73
CA PRO A 424 20.16 0.11 13.51
C PRO A 424 18.97 -0.19 14.44
N ALA A 425 18.33 -1.35 14.25
CA ALA A 425 17.21 -1.82 15.09
C ALA A 425 17.64 -2.92 16.09
N PRO A 426 16.91 -3.12 17.21
CA PRO A 426 17.11 -4.24 18.12
C PRO A 426 17.24 -5.60 17.41
N LEU A 427 18.13 -6.47 17.92
CA LEU A 427 18.50 -7.72 17.24
C LEU A 427 17.32 -8.69 17.05
N ASP A 428 16.40 -8.76 18.00
CA ASP A 428 15.22 -9.60 17.92
C ASP A 428 14.22 -9.09 16.86
N ILE A 429 14.07 -7.77 16.74
CA ILE A 429 13.33 -7.13 15.64
C ILE A 429 14.00 -7.43 14.30
N LYS A 430 15.32 -7.25 14.19
CA LYS A 430 16.07 -7.55 12.96
C LYS A 430 15.92 -8.99 12.52
N LYS A 431 15.97 -9.93 13.47
CA LYS A 431 15.76 -11.36 13.20
C LYS A 431 14.34 -11.63 12.69
N ALA A 432 13.32 -11.09 13.35
CA ALA A 432 11.93 -11.24 12.92
C ALA A 432 11.70 -10.64 11.52
N ALA A 433 12.29 -9.48 11.26
CA ALA A 433 12.24 -8.80 9.97
C ALA A 433 12.95 -9.57 8.85
N SER A 434 14.11 -10.17 9.13
CA SER A 434 14.81 -11.04 8.19
C SER A 434 14.00 -12.30 7.87
N ASN A 435 13.38 -12.94 8.87
CA ASN A 435 12.50 -14.10 8.67
C ASN A 435 11.31 -13.74 7.77
N LEU A 436 10.66 -12.60 8.01
CA LEU A 436 9.56 -12.12 7.18
C LEU A 436 10.02 -11.76 5.76
N ALA A 437 11.17 -11.11 5.60
CA ALA A 437 11.71 -10.74 4.29
C ALA A 437 11.96 -11.99 3.41
N ASN A 438 12.55 -13.02 3.99
CA ASN A 438 12.75 -14.30 3.31
C ASN A 438 11.41 -14.98 2.97
N ALA A 439 10.44 -15.00 3.89
CA ALA A 439 9.10 -15.53 3.63
C ALA A 439 8.37 -14.78 2.50
N LEU A 440 8.43 -13.45 2.50
CA LEU A 440 7.81 -12.61 1.47
C LEU A 440 8.42 -12.83 0.09
N SER A 441 9.73 -13.10 0.02
CA SER A 441 10.40 -13.40 -1.25
C SER A 441 9.80 -14.61 -1.96
N SER A 442 9.32 -15.62 -1.22
CA SER A 442 8.71 -16.83 -1.76
C SER A 442 7.22 -16.71 -2.03
N VAL A 443 6.51 -15.82 -1.33
CA VAL A 443 5.04 -15.70 -1.47
C VAL A 443 4.55 -14.49 -2.25
N LYS A 444 5.41 -13.51 -2.57
CA LYS A 444 5.00 -12.29 -3.30
C LYS A 444 4.27 -12.58 -4.61
N THR A 445 4.61 -13.68 -5.29
CA THR A 445 3.97 -14.10 -6.55
C THR A 445 2.50 -14.43 -6.36
N TYR A 446 2.08 -14.90 -5.18
CA TYR A 446 0.68 -15.16 -4.86
C TYR A 446 -0.07 -13.92 -4.40
N ILE A 447 0.61 -13.04 -3.64
CA ILE A 447 0.02 -11.76 -3.20
C ILE A 447 -0.30 -10.86 -4.40
N PHE A 448 0.57 -10.89 -5.42
CA PHE A 448 0.48 -10.06 -6.62
C PHE A 448 -0.05 -10.79 -7.86
N ASP A 449 -0.61 -12.00 -7.70
CA ASP A 449 -1.23 -12.71 -8.81
C ASP A 449 -2.53 -11.99 -9.23
N PRO A 450 -2.71 -11.63 -10.51
CA PRO A 450 -3.89 -10.89 -10.98
C PRO A 450 -5.20 -11.68 -10.93
N ASP A 451 -5.14 -13.01 -10.78
CA ASP A 451 -6.29 -13.90 -10.74
C ASP A 451 -6.62 -14.35 -9.30
N VAL A 452 -5.87 -13.88 -8.31
CA VAL A 452 -6.08 -14.23 -6.91
C VAL A 452 -7.33 -13.56 -6.34
N PHE A 453 -8.14 -14.34 -5.62
CA PHE A 453 -9.20 -13.80 -4.80
C PHE A 453 -8.71 -13.60 -3.37
N PHE A 454 -8.64 -12.34 -2.93
CA PHE A 454 -8.31 -12.01 -1.56
C PHE A 454 -9.56 -11.97 -0.67
N SER A 455 -9.46 -12.54 0.53
CA SER A 455 -10.46 -12.38 1.59
C SER A 455 -9.77 -12.31 2.95
N ARG A 456 -10.33 -11.51 3.85
CA ARG A 456 -9.90 -11.39 5.24
C ARG A 456 -11.01 -11.84 6.18
N GLU A 457 -10.64 -12.46 7.29
CA GLU A 457 -11.53 -12.73 8.42
C GLU A 457 -10.77 -12.68 9.74
N GLU A 458 -11.47 -12.45 10.85
CA GLU A 458 -10.92 -12.52 12.20
C GLU A 458 -11.54 -13.70 12.94
N VAL A 459 -10.71 -14.56 13.53
CA VAL A 459 -11.15 -15.76 14.25
C VAL A 459 -10.42 -15.84 15.58
N VAL A 460 -11.15 -15.69 16.70
CA VAL A 460 -10.58 -15.78 18.06
C VAL A 460 -9.38 -14.82 18.22
N ALA A 461 -9.55 -13.56 17.80
CA ALA A 461 -8.52 -12.51 17.85
C ALA A 461 -7.21 -12.85 17.11
N VAL A 462 -7.30 -13.71 16.09
CA VAL A 462 -6.28 -13.90 15.06
C VAL A 462 -6.81 -13.32 13.77
N ASP A 463 -6.04 -12.41 13.19
CA ASP A 463 -6.35 -11.84 11.88
C ASP A 463 -5.85 -12.79 10.79
N VAL A 464 -6.69 -13.05 9.79
CA VAL A 464 -6.44 -14.07 8.76
C VAL A 464 -6.63 -13.47 7.37
N GLY A 465 -5.53 -13.39 6.62
CA GLY A 465 -5.54 -13.04 5.18
C GLY A 465 -5.44 -14.30 4.32
N LYS A 466 -6.32 -14.42 3.31
CA LYS A 466 -6.37 -15.56 2.39
C LYS A 466 -6.30 -15.09 0.95
N TRP A 467 -5.29 -15.54 0.23
CA TRP A 467 -5.07 -15.32 -1.20
C TRP A 467 -5.36 -16.64 -1.95
N ARG A 468 -6.55 -16.73 -2.53
CA ARG A 468 -7.10 -17.97 -3.10
C ARG A 468 -6.98 -18.01 -4.63
N LEU A 469 -6.29 -19.04 -5.11
CA LEU A 469 -6.33 -19.55 -6.48
C LEU A 469 -7.13 -20.87 -6.50
N PRO A 470 -7.55 -21.38 -7.67
CA PRO A 470 -8.40 -22.58 -7.76
C PRO A 470 -7.83 -23.82 -7.05
N THR A 471 -6.52 -24.00 -7.02
CA THR A 471 -5.86 -25.18 -6.45
C THR A 471 -4.94 -24.89 -5.27
N LEU A 472 -4.76 -23.61 -4.92
CA LEU A 472 -3.76 -23.17 -3.96
C LEU A 472 -4.30 -21.97 -3.18
N THR A 473 -4.06 -21.94 -1.87
CA THR A 473 -4.37 -20.78 -1.03
C THR A 473 -3.18 -20.42 -0.17
N LEU A 474 -2.68 -19.20 -0.30
CA LEU A 474 -1.78 -18.61 0.69
C LEU A 474 -2.60 -18.10 1.87
N ILE A 475 -2.19 -18.50 3.07
CA ILE A 475 -2.77 -18.02 4.33
C ILE A 475 -1.68 -17.33 5.13
N MET A 476 -1.99 -16.11 5.59
CA MET A 476 -1.24 -15.41 6.63
C MET A 476 -2.15 -15.25 7.84
N MET A 477 -1.65 -15.59 9.02
CA MET A 477 -2.38 -15.53 10.27
C MET A 477 -1.51 -14.87 11.33
N THR A 478 -2.06 -13.96 12.11
CA THR A 478 -1.34 -13.33 13.22
C THR A 478 -2.26 -13.10 14.41
N SER A 479 -1.84 -13.57 15.59
CA SER A 479 -2.53 -13.30 16.86
C SER A 479 -2.16 -11.92 17.36
N VAL A 480 -3.16 -11.11 17.71
CA VAL A 480 -2.96 -9.80 18.35
C VAL A 480 -3.07 -9.86 19.87
N THR A 481 -3.20 -11.06 20.45
CA THR A 481 -3.44 -11.25 21.89
C THR A 481 -2.19 -11.71 22.64
N GLN A 482 -2.22 -11.47 23.96
CA GLN A 482 -1.22 -11.97 24.90
C GLN A 482 -1.56 -13.37 25.44
N GLU A 483 -2.56 -14.03 24.85
CA GLU A 483 -3.03 -15.36 25.26
C GLU A 483 -2.79 -16.36 24.12
N ASN A 484 -2.81 -17.65 24.46
CA ASN A 484 -2.77 -18.69 23.44
C ASN A 484 -4.07 -18.67 22.62
N ALA A 485 -3.96 -18.87 21.32
CA ALA A 485 -5.11 -19.02 20.43
C ALA A 485 -5.04 -20.36 19.69
N VAL A 486 -6.20 -20.95 19.39
CA VAL A 486 -6.29 -22.23 18.69
C VAL A 486 -7.30 -22.10 17.56
N ILE A 487 -6.87 -22.43 16.34
CA ILE A 487 -7.72 -22.32 15.15
C ILE A 487 -7.74 -23.65 14.41
N GLU A 488 -8.93 -24.21 14.26
CA GLU A 488 -9.18 -25.31 13.33
C GLU A 488 -9.31 -24.74 11.91
N LEU A 489 -8.50 -25.20 10.97
CA LEU A 489 -8.49 -24.65 9.60
C LEU A 489 -9.81 -24.86 8.86
N SER A 490 -10.61 -25.86 9.25
CA SER A 490 -11.97 -26.08 8.76
C SER A 490 -12.96 -25.00 9.17
N ALA A 491 -12.66 -24.19 10.19
CA ALA A 491 -13.48 -23.04 10.58
C ALA A 491 -13.28 -21.84 9.64
N LEU A 492 -12.19 -21.82 8.86
CA LEU A 492 -11.89 -20.72 7.95
C LEU A 492 -12.76 -20.78 6.70
N SER A 493 -13.40 -19.66 6.35
CA SER A 493 -14.31 -19.63 5.21
C SER A 493 -13.59 -19.94 3.89
N GLY A 494 -14.16 -20.86 3.11
CA GLY A 494 -13.58 -21.28 1.83
C GLY A 494 -12.48 -22.34 1.91
N ILE A 495 -12.08 -22.79 3.11
CA ILE A 495 -11.16 -23.91 3.30
C ILE A 495 -11.96 -25.18 3.60
N LYS A 496 -12.05 -26.10 2.64
CA LYS A 496 -12.86 -27.33 2.76
C LYS A 496 -12.05 -28.61 2.76
N THR A 497 -11.01 -28.69 1.94
CA THR A 497 -10.15 -29.88 1.83
C THR A 497 -8.69 -29.43 1.79
N ILE A 498 -7.83 -30.14 2.54
CA ILE A 498 -6.40 -29.87 2.63
C ILE A 498 -5.67 -31.13 2.19
N ALA A 499 -5.22 -31.17 0.93
CA ALA A 499 -4.42 -32.29 0.43
C ALA A 499 -2.99 -32.22 0.94
N ASN A 500 -2.40 -31.03 0.86
CA ASN A 500 -1.06 -30.75 1.36
C ASN A 500 -0.99 -29.34 1.97
N MET A 501 -0.03 -29.14 2.87
CA MET A 501 0.27 -27.83 3.45
C MET A 501 1.77 -27.62 3.49
N GLU A 502 2.22 -26.47 3.01
CA GLU A 502 3.62 -26.06 3.02
C GLU A 502 3.80 -24.93 4.04
N TRP A 503 4.56 -25.18 5.09
CA TRP A 503 4.81 -24.21 6.15
C TRP A 503 5.97 -23.29 5.75
N ILE A 504 5.72 -21.97 5.70
CA ILE A 504 6.70 -20.99 5.24
C ILE A 504 7.31 -20.24 6.43
N LEU A 505 6.48 -19.82 7.38
CA LEU A 505 6.90 -19.13 8.60
C LEU A 505 5.98 -19.53 9.75
N GLY A 506 6.55 -19.82 10.93
CA GLY A 506 5.79 -20.09 12.15
C GLY A 506 6.55 -19.59 13.36
N GLU A 507 6.34 -18.33 13.72
CA GLU A 507 6.94 -17.72 14.89
C GLU A 507 5.89 -17.72 16.01
N GLY A 508 6.10 -18.49 17.07
CA GLY A 508 5.08 -18.69 18.11
C GLY A 508 3.80 -19.35 17.58
N ALA A 509 3.87 -20.11 16.48
CA ALA A 509 2.75 -20.84 15.92
C ALA A 509 3.19 -22.26 15.52
N THR A 510 2.39 -23.25 15.84
CA THR A 510 2.67 -24.66 15.55
C THR A 510 1.42 -25.37 15.03
N ILE A 511 1.63 -26.42 14.24
CA ILE A 511 0.56 -27.30 13.77
C ILE A 511 0.44 -28.42 14.80
N GLN A 512 -0.76 -28.66 15.31
CA GLN A 512 -1.04 -29.83 16.14
C GLN A 512 -1.50 -30.99 15.26
N ASP A 513 -0.88 -32.17 15.44
CA ASP A 513 -1.12 -33.34 14.60
C ASP A 513 -2.60 -33.72 14.50
N SER A 514 -2.97 -34.17 13.30
CA SER A 514 -4.33 -34.46 12.86
C SER A 514 -5.06 -35.42 13.79
N LYS A 515 -6.27 -35.06 14.20
CA LYS A 515 -7.28 -36.05 14.61
C LYS A 515 -7.53 -37.01 13.43
N PRO A 516 -8.04 -38.24 13.65
CA PRO A 516 -8.29 -39.23 12.59
C PRO A 516 -9.22 -38.77 11.45
N ASP A 517 -9.90 -37.64 11.64
CA ASP A 517 -10.82 -36.97 10.71
C ASP A 517 -10.11 -36.06 9.68
N GLY A 518 -8.79 -35.88 9.78
CA GLY A 518 -8.02 -35.02 8.88
C GLY A 518 -8.14 -33.51 9.17
N VAL A 519 -8.75 -33.12 10.29
CA VAL A 519 -8.82 -31.73 10.74
C VAL A 519 -7.43 -31.27 11.20
N ARG A 520 -6.97 -30.15 10.65
CA ARG A 520 -5.70 -29.52 11.03
C ARG A 520 -5.95 -28.33 11.93
N THR A 521 -5.25 -28.28 13.04
CA THR A 521 -5.35 -27.23 14.04
C THR A 521 -4.02 -26.49 14.15
N ILE A 522 -4.07 -25.15 14.16
CA ILE A 522 -2.91 -24.31 14.44
C ILE A 522 -3.06 -23.77 15.85
N VAL A 523 -2.00 -23.93 16.63
CA VAL A 523 -1.88 -23.40 18.00
C VAL A 523 -0.91 -22.23 17.96
N PHE A 524 -1.38 -21.08 18.40
CA PHE A 524 -0.62 -19.85 18.56
C PHE A 524 -0.28 -19.66 20.04
N GLU A 525 1.00 -19.45 20.32
CA GLU A 525 1.47 -18.78 21.53
C GLU A 525 1.06 -17.29 21.50
N PRO A 526 1.23 -16.53 22.60
CA PRO A 526 0.99 -15.10 22.61
C PRO A 526 1.76 -14.42 21.47
N LEU A 527 1.04 -13.59 20.71
CA LEU A 527 1.56 -12.86 19.54
C LEU A 527 2.16 -13.77 18.45
N GLY A 528 1.66 -15.00 18.30
CA GLY A 528 2.11 -15.93 17.27
C GLY A 528 1.71 -15.52 15.85
N THR A 529 2.54 -15.86 14.87
CA THR A 529 2.33 -15.63 13.43
C THR A 529 2.61 -16.90 12.64
N ALA A 530 1.74 -17.19 11.67
CA ALA A 530 1.89 -18.30 10.73
C ALA A 530 1.68 -17.84 9.28
N ILE A 531 2.56 -18.28 8.38
CA ILE A 531 2.41 -18.14 6.93
C ILE A 531 2.61 -19.51 6.30
N PHE A 532 1.65 -19.94 5.48
CA PHE A 532 1.69 -21.25 4.84
C PHE A 532 0.82 -21.31 3.58
N LEU A 533 1.08 -22.28 2.73
CA LEU A 533 0.26 -22.59 1.55
C LEU A 533 -0.59 -23.83 1.83
N ILE A 534 -1.85 -23.80 1.40
CA ILE A 534 -2.76 -24.95 1.35
C ILE A 534 -2.96 -25.35 -0.11
N HIS A 535 -2.76 -26.64 -0.42
CA HIS A 535 -3.14 -27.24 -1.69
C HIS A 535 -4.49 -27.93 -1.55
N ALA A 536 -5.46 -27.54 -2.39
CA ALA A 536 -6.76 -28.21 -2.44
C ALA A 536 -6.62 -29.61 -3.08
N ALA A 537 -7.40 -30.57 -2.61
CA ALA A 537 -7.49 -31.87 -3.28
C ALA A 537 -8.12 -31.68 -4.66
N LYS A 538 -7.53 -32.25 -5.72
CA LYS A 538 -8.19 -32.32 -7.03
C LYS A 538 -9.52 -33.03 -6.83
N MET A 539 -10.64 -32.37 -7.17
CA MET A 539 -11.88 -33.10 -7.39
C MET A 539 -11.60 -34.10 -8.52
N GLN A 540 -11.60 -35.40 -8.22
CA GLN A 540 -11.71 -36.41 -9.26
C GLN A 540 -13.01 -36.11 -9.99
N ALA A 541 -12.91 -35.72 -11.26
CA ALA A 541 -14.06 -35.71 -12.14
C ALA A 541 -14.60 -37.15 -12.16
N GLY A 542 -15.70 -37.37 -11.45
CA GLY A 542 -16.39 -38.64 -11.43
C GLY A 542 -16.79 -38.98 -12.86
N ARG A 543 -16.13 -40.00 -13.42
CA ARG A 543 -16.76 -40.85 -14.42
C ARG A 543 -17.73 -41.72 -13.65
N ASP A 544 -18.94 -41.24 -13.44
CA ASP A 544 -20.12 -42.05 -13.12
C ASP A 544 -21.34 -41.13 -13.32
N GLU A 545 -21.68 -40.93 -14.58
CA GLU A 545 -23.03 -40.73 -15.11
C GLU A 545 -22.90 -40.59 -16.63
N LEU A 546 -22.99 -41.74 -17.30
CA LEU A 546 -23.27 -41.90 -18.73
C LEU A 546 -24.69 -42.47 -18.86
#